data_AF-A0A950QHE7-F1
#
_entry.id   AF-A0A950QHE7-F1
#
_cell.length_a   1.000
_cell.length_b   1.000
_cell.length_c   1.000
_cell.angle_alpha   90.00
_cell.angle_beta   90.00
_cell.angle_gamma   90.00
#
_symmetry.space_group_name_H-M   'P 1'
#
loop_
_entity.id
_entity.type
_entity.pdbx_description
1 polymer ?
#
loop_
_entity_poly.entity_id
_entity_poly.type
_entity_poly.pdbx_seq_one_letter_code
_entity_poly.pdbx_strand_id
1 'polypeptide(L)'
;MAATAGITIRGTSTPRFRRVAWVAMIVLCGIGAAAVLRRMAALAYPPHNVPAQLAGLDEAFARRSVLTLVHIIPGLALLVLIPFQFSRSFRGRHLQAHRWMGRTAMVLSVVIGVSALGLLRDPVGGKLEVACILLFDAIFLFALAKAFVHIRHGDTLPHREWIIRAMSVALGVATVRPIMGLFFATSRLTGLTPHQFFGIAFLLGFSLTYVAGEWWIRYTRPTSGGFV
;
A
#
# COMPACT_ATOMS: atom_id res chain seq x y z
N MET A 1 -22.54 42.69 -22.29
CA MET A 1 -21.17 42.14 -22.45
C MET A 1 -20.54 41.98 -21.08
N ALA A 2 -20.42 40.75 -20.58
CA ALA A 2 -19.51 40.40 -19.48
C ALA A 2 -19.13 38.93 -19.68
N ALA A 3 -17.94 38.70 -20.22
CA ALA A 3 -17.41 37.36 -20.48
C ALA A 3 -16.91 36.75 -19.16
N THR A 4 -17.57 35.70 -18.69
CA THR A 4 -17.06 34.81 -17.65
C THR A 4 -15.82 34.08 -18.18
N ALA A 5 -14.64 34.59 -17.84
CA ALA A 5 -13.37 33.93 -18.11
C ALA A 5 -13.29 32.64 -17.28
N GLY A 6 -13.43 31.50 -17.96
CA GLY A 6 -13.23 30.18 -17.36
C GLY A 6 -11.78 30.01 -16.92
N ILE A 7 -11.57 29.91 -15.60
CA ILE A 7 -10.28 29.53 -15.02
C ILE A 7 -9.97 28.10 -15.49
N THR A 8 -9.14 27.98 -16.52
CA THR A 8 -8.70 26.67 -17.02
C THR A 8 -7.48 26.23 -16.22
N ILE A 9 -7.70 25.54 -15.11
CA ILE A 9 -6.61 24.93 -14.31
C ILE A 9 -6.01 23.76 -15.09
N ARG A 10 -5.00 24.01 -15.94
CA ARG A 10 -4.19 22.94 -16.56
C ARG A 10 -3.07 22.53 -15.61
N GLY A 11 -3.25 21.40 -14.93
CA GLY A 11 -2.14 20.72 -14.26
C GLY A 11 -1.07 20.29 -15.28
N THR A 12 0.18 20.65 -15.03
CA THR A 12 1.36 20.50 -15.92
C THR A 12 1.90 19.06 -16.00
N SER A 13 1.09 18.05 -15.71
CA SER A 13 1.57 16.67 -15.67
C SER A 13 1.81 16.11 -17.08
N THR A 14 3.02 15.62 -17.35
CA THR A 14 3.31 14.98 -18.65
C THR A 14 2.55 13.65 -18.76
N PRO A 15 1.93 13.34 -19.93
CA PRO A 15 1.17 12.10 -20.11
C PRO A 15 1.99 10.83 -19.84
N ARG A 16 3.30 10.87 -20.13
CA ARG A 16 4.22 9.74 -19.92
C ARG A 16 4.38 9.41 -18.44
N PHE A 17 4.64 10.39 -17.57
CA PHE A 17 4.84 10.14 -16.14
C PHE A 17 3.59 9.57 -15.48
N ARG A 18 2.40 10.09 -15.84
CA ARG A 18 1.12 9.55 -15.36
C ARG A 18 0.92 8.08 -15.76
N ARG A 19 1.34 7.70 -16.97
CA ARG A 19 1.27 6.32 -17.44
C ARG A 19 2.23 5.42 -16.66
N VAL A 20 3.46 5.87 -16.41
CA VAL A 20 4.44 5.12 -15.61
C VAL A 20 3.93 4.88 -14.19
N ALA A 21 3.45 5.92 -13.50
CA ALA A 21 2.90 5.79 -12.16
C ALA A 21 1.68 4.83 -12.11
N TRP A 22 0.82 4.90 -13.14
CA TRP A 22 -0.31 3.99 -13.27
C TRP A 22 0.14 2.53 -13.43
N VAL A 23 1.06 2.25 -14.36
CA VAL A 23 1.58 0.90 -14.59
C VAL A 23 2.29 0.37 -13.35
N ALA A 24 3.12 1.18 -12.69
CA ALA A 24 3.79 0.81 -11.46
C ALA A 24 2.79 0.43 -10.35
N MET A 25 1.72 1.21 -10.17
CA MET A 25 0.65 0.88 -9.23
C MET A 25 -0.02 -0.46 -9.55
N ILE A 26 -0.35 -0.72 -10.83
CA ILE A 26 -0.95 -2.01 -11.24
C ILE A 26 0.00 -3.18 -10.98
N VAL A 27 1.27 -3.03 -11.32
CA VAL A 27 2.30 -4.06 -11.10
C VAL A 27 2.44 -4.35 -9.60
N LEU A 28 2.51 -3.32 -8.75
CA LEU A 28 2.57 -3.51 -7.31
C LEU A 28 1.31 -4.19 -6.75
N CYS A 29 0.11 -3.81 -7.23
CA CYS A 29 -1.13 -4.51 -6.85
C CYS A 29 -1.07 -6.00 -7.23
N GLY A 30 -0.57 -6.31 -8.43
CA GLY A 30 -0.37 -7.68 -8.90
C GLY A 30 0.63 -8.48 -8.06
N ILE A 31 1.78 -7.90 -7.74
CA ILE A 31 2.80 -8.53 -6.88
C ILE A 31 2.23 -8.79 -5.47
N GLY A 32 1.54 -7.80 -4.89
CA GLY A 32 0.90 -7.94 -3.59
C GLY A 32 -0.15 -9.04 -3.59
N ALA A 33 -1.01 -9.08 -4.61
CA ALA A 33 -2.05 -10.11 -4.75
C ALA A 33 -1.43 -11.50 -4.91
N ALA A 34 -0.42 -11.66 -5.77
CA ALA A 34 0.30 -12.93 -5.93
C ALA A 34 0.95 -13.40 -4.62
N ALA A 35 1.54 -12.48 -3.85
CA ALA A 35 2.13 -12.81 -2.55
C ALA A 35 1.09 -13.27 -1.53
N VAL A 36 -0.11 -12.65 -1.51
CA VAL A 36 -1.21 -13.08 -0.64
C VAL A 36 -1.74 -14.44 -1.07
N LEU A 37 -1.98 -14.66 -2.36
CA LEU A 37 -2.46 -15.95 -2.89
C LEU A 37 -1.47 -17.08 -2.57
N ARG A 38 -0.17 -16.84 -2.75
CA ARG A 38 0.87 -17.80 -2.34
C ARG A 38 0.81 -18.10 -0.84
N ARG A 39 0.60 -17.08 0.01
CA ARG A 39 0.48 -17.26 1.47
C ARG A 39 -0.76 -18.08 1.83
N MET A 40 -1.90 -17.81 1.20
CA MET A 40 -3.12 -18.59 1.40
C MET A 40 -2.93 -20.05 0.98
N ALA A 41 -2.29 -20.28 -0.17
CA ALA A 41 -1.97 -21.62 -0.64
C ALA A 41 -1.03 -22.37 0.31
N ALA A 42 0.02 -21.70 0.83
CA ALA A 42 0.95 -22.30 1.79
C ALA A 42 0.29 -22.65 3.14
N LEU A 43 -0.73 -21.90 3.57
CA LEU A 43 -1.51 -22.22 4.77
C LEU A 43 -2.48 -23.40 4.54
N ALA A 44 -3.03 -23.53 3.34
CA ALA A 44 -3.94 -24.62 2.99
C ALA A 44 -3.20 -25.92 2.64
N TYR A 45 -2.04 -25.81 1.98
CA TYR A 45 -1.21 -26.91 1.50
C TYR A 45 0.25 -26.65 1.90
N PRO A 46 0.66 -26.99 3.13
CA PRO A 46 2.01 -26.76 3.61
C PRO A 46 3.05 -27.44 2.71
N PRO A 47 4.03 -26.72 2.15
CA PRO A 47 5.00 -27.31 1.24
C PRO A 47 5.98 -28.25 1.99
N HIS A 48 6.27 -29.41 1.41
CA HIS A 48 7.11 -30.43 2.06
C HIS A 48 8.60 -30.35 1.70
N ASN A 49 8.97 -29.61 0.65
CA ASN A 49 10.34 -29.52 0.11
C ASN A 49 10.80 -28.07 -0.12
N VAL A 50 10.71 -27.22 0.92
CA VAL A 50 11.18 -25.83 0.86
C VAL A 50 12.47 -25.66 1.67
N PRO A 51 13.37 -24.73 1.26
CA PRO A 51 14.53 -24.35 2.07
C PRO A 51 14.14 -24.05 3.51
N ALA A 52 14.95 -24.48 4.49
CA ALA A 52 14.64 -24.35 5.92
C ALA A 52 14.27 -22.92 6.35
N GLN A 53 14.92 -21.91 5.75
CA GLN A 53 14.60 -20.50 6.00
C GLN A 53 13.17 -20.13 5.57
N LEU A 54 12.68 -20.67 4.45
CA LEU A 54 11.31 -20.44 3.98
C LEU A 54 10.29 -21.26 4.79
N ALA A 55 10.66 -22.49 5.20
CA ALA A 55 9.83 -23.31 6.09
C ALA A 55 9.56 -22.61 7.43
N GLY A 56 10.60 -22.06 8.07
CA GLY A 56 10.46 -21.34 9.35
C GLY A 56 9.57 -20.10 9.26
N LEU A 57 9.56 -19.41 8.10
CA LEU A 57 8.62 -18.32 7.85
C LEU A 57 7.19 -18.86 7.79
N ASP A 58 6.95 -19.90 7.01
CA ASP A 58 5.62 -20.45 6.81
C ASP A 58 5.02 -20.98 8.12
N GLU A 59 5.84 -21.61 8.97
CA GLU A 59 5.45 -21.99 10.33
C GLU A 59 5.06 -20.80 11.21
N ALA A 60 5.81 -19.68 11.13
CA ALA A 60 5.50 -18.49 11.91
C ALA A 60 4.12 -17.92 11.59
N PHE A 61 3.74 -17.91 10.30
CA PHE A 61 2.39 -17.51 9.89
C PHE A 61 1.33 -18.55 10.25
N ALA A 62 1.64 -19.85 10.19
CA ALA A 62 0.73 -20.92 10.53
C ALA A 62 0.32 -20.91 12.02
N ARG A 63 1.25 -20.57 12.92
CA ARG A 63 0.96 -20.42 14.37
C ARG A 63 -0.12 -19.38 14.68
N ARG A 64 -0.33 -18.41 13.79
CA ARG A 64 -1.36 -17.36 13.90
C ARG A 64 -2.22 -17.31 12.64
N SER A 65 -2.62 -18.47 12.13
CA SER A 65 -3.33 -18.60 10.85
C SER A 65 -4.60 -17.73 10.78
N VAL A 66 -5.43 -17.72 11.82
CA VAL A 66 -6.66 -16.90 11.87
C VAL A 66 -6.33 -15.41 11.76
N LEU A 67 -5.42 -14.91 12.58
CA LEU A 67 -5.02 -13.50 12.55
C LEU A 67 -4.34 -13.14 11.20
N THR A 68 -3.54 -14.05 10.67
CA THR A 68 -2.93 -13.90 9.34
C THR A 68 -4.01 -13.77 8.27
N LEU A 69 -5.04 -14.62 8.28
CA LEU A 69 -6.15 -14.57 7.32
C LEU A 69 -6.98 -13.29 7.46
N VAL A 70 -7.29 -12.88 8.70
CA VAL A 70 -7.98 -11.62 9.03
C VAL A 70 -7.20 -10.40 8.50
N HIS A 71 -5.88 -10.49 8.42
CA HIS A 71 -5.06 -9.43 7.85
C HIS A 71 -4.97 -9.50 6.30
N ILE A 72 -4.62 -10.67 5.74
CA ILE A 72 -4.29 -10.78 4.32
C ILE A 72 -5.51 -10.81 3.41
N ILE A 73 -6.66 -11.34 3.83
CA ILE A 73 -7.87 -11.39 3.00
C ILE A 73 -8.39 -9.96 2.73
N PRO A 74 -8.58 -9.10 3.75
CA PRO A 74 -8.84 -7.69 3.53
C PRO A 74 -7.76 -6.99 2.70
N GLY A 75 -6.49 -7.35 2.91
CA GLY A 75 -5.36 -6.86 2.11
C GLY A 75 -5.53 -7.15 0.62
N LEU A 76 -5.87 -8.39 0.25
CA LEU A 76 -6.12 -8.79 -1.13
C LEU A 76 -7.30 -8.01 -1.73
N ALA A 77 -8.41 -7.92 -0.99
CA ALA A 77 -9.56 -7.14 -1.43
C ALA A 77 -9.19 -5.67 -1.66
N LEU A 78 -8.42 -5.06 -0.76
CA LEU A 78 -7.96 -3.67 -0.90
C LEU A 78 -7.08 -3.50 -2.14
N LEU A 79 -6.12 -4.41 -2.38
CA LEU A 79 -5.25 -4.36 -3.57
C LEU A 79 -6.05 -4.44 -4.88
N VAL A 80 -7.14 -5.21 -4.90
CA VAL A 80 -8.06 -5.26 -6.05
C VAL A 80 -8.82 -3.94 -6.21
N LEU A 81 -9.23 -3.29 -5.11
CA LEU A 81 -10.00 -2.04 -5.15
C LEU A 81 -9.15 -0.82 -5.55
N ILE A 82 -7.86 -0.79 -5.20
CA ILE A 82 -6.95 0.36 -5.45
C ILE A 82 -6.99 0.84 -6.92
N PRO A 83 -6.79 0.00 -7.95
CA PRO A 83 -6.86 0.42 -9.34
C PRO A 83 -8.16 1.12 -9.71
N PHE A 84 -9.31 0.60 -9.26
CA PHE A 84 -10.60 1.21 -9.56
C PHE A 84 -10.79 2.55 -8.82
N GLN A 85 -10.29 2.66 -7.59
CA GLN A 85 -10.35 3.90 -6.81
C GLN A 85 -9.54 5.04 -7.44
N PHE A 86 -8.38 4.74 -8.03
CA PHE A 86 -7.53 5.74 -8.68
C PHE A 86 -7.84 5.96 -10.17
N SER A 87 -8.73 5.17 -10.77
CA SER A 87 -9.13 5.33 -12.17
C SER A 87 -10.07 6.52 -12.36
N ARG A 88 -9.58 7.57 -13.04
CA ARG A 88 -10.41 8.74 -13.40
C ARG A 88 -11.57 8.36 -14.32
N SER A 89 -11.35 7.43 -15.25
CA SER A 89 -12.38 6.94 -16.19
C SER A 89 -13.50 6.21 -15.46
N PHE A 90 -13.13 5.28 -14.56
CA PHE A 90 -14.10 4.53 -13.77
C PHE A 90 -14.94 5.45 -12.89
N ARG A 91 -14.30 6.36 -12.16
CA ARG A 91 -15.00 7.34 -11.31
C ARG A 91 -15.96 8.24 -12.11
N GLY A 92 -15.59 8.63 -13.32
CA GLY A 92 -16.44 9.45 -14.20
C GLY A 92 -17.67 8.71 -14.72
N ARG A 93 -17.57 7.39 -14.95
CA ARG A 93 -18.66 6.56 -15.48
C ARG A 93 -19.53 5.92 -14.40
N HIS A 94 -18.96 5.61 -13.23
CA HIS A 94 -19.60 4.80 -12.19
C HIS A 94 -19.42 5.42 -10.78
N LEU A 95 -19.89 6.66 -10.61
CA LEU A 95 -19.66 7.42 -9.37
C LEU A 95 -20.26 6.74 -8.11
N GLN A 96 -21.46 6.16 -8.21
CA GLN A 96 -22.08 5.45 -7.08
C GLN A 96 -21.26 4.22 -6.65
N ALA A 97 -20.80 3.42 -7.63
CA ALA A 97 -19.93 2.28 -7.37
C ALA A 97 -18.61 2.73 -6.73
N HIS A 98 -17.98 3.80 -7.25
CA HIS A 98 -16.77 4.38 -6.67
C HIS A 98 -16.96 4.74 -5.18
N ARG A 99 -18.08 5.35 -4.81
CA ARG A 99 -18.40 5.70 -3.41
C ARG A 99 -18.56 4.47 -2.52
N TRP A 100 -19.29 3.45 -2.95
CA TRP A 100 -19.44 2.21 -2.18
C TRP A 100 -18.12 1.48 -2.03
N MET A 101 -17.37 1.32 -3.11
CA MET A 101 -16.03 0.72 -3.08
C MET A 101 -15.08 1.51 -2.18
N GLY A 102 -15.19 2.84 -2.13
CA GLY A 102 -14.40 3.69 -1.24
C GLY A 102 -14.73 3.46 0.23
N ARG A 103 -16.02 3.29 0.58
CA ARG A 103 -16.45 2.91 1.95
C ARG A 103 -15.93 1.54 2.33
N THR A 104 -16.07 0.55 1.44
CA THR A 104 -15.54 -0.79 1.65
C THR A 104 -14.02 -0.75 1.84
N ALA A 105 -13.29 -0.03 0.98
CA ALA A 105 -11.84 0.14 1.10
C ALA A 105 -11.45 0.73 2.46
N MET A 106 -12.15 1.76 2.96
CA MET A 106 -11.89 2.34 4.27
C MET A 106 -12.06 1.34 5.41
N VAL A 107 -13.13 0.54 5.41
CA VAL A 107 -13.35 -0.48 6.45
C VAL A 107 -12.26 -1.55 6.39
N LEU A 108 -11.94 -2.05 5.19
CA LEU A 108 -10.88 -3.03 4.99
C LEU A 108 -9.53 -2.49 5.47
N SER A 109 -9.20 -1.23 5.15
CA SER A 109 -7.96 -0.59 5.59
C SER A 109 -7.86 -0.50 7.12
N VAL A 110 -8.94 -0.19 7.84
CA VAL A 110 -8.92 -0.20 9.31
C VAL A 110 -8.66 -1.61 9.86
N VAL A 111 -9.32 -2.63 9.30
CA VAL A 111 -9.09 -4.03 9.70
C VAL A 111 -7.63 -4.44 9.47
N ILE A 112 -7.04 -4.05 8.32
CA ILE A 112 -5.64 -4.33 7.98
C ILE A 112 -4.70 -3.70 9.02
N GLY A 113 -4.86 -2.41 9.35
CA GLY A 113 -3.96 -1.75 10.30
C GLY A 113 -4.08 -2.31 11.71
N VAL A 114 -5.31 -2.47 12.22
CA VAL A 114 -5.53 -3.03 13.57
C VAL A 114 -4.98 -4.47 13.68
N SER A 115 -5.21 -5.31 12.67
CA SER A 115 -4.70 -6.68 12.68
C SER A 115 -3.18 -6.76 12.54
N ALA A 116 -2.53 -5.77 11.90
CA ALA A 116 -1.07 -5.70 11.77
C ALA A 116 -0.39 -5.62 13.14
N LEU A 117 -0.97 -4.88 14.09
CA LEU A 117 -0.44 -4.75 15.46
C LEU A 117 -0.40 -6.09 16.19
N GLY A 118 -1.39 -6.97 15.97
CA GLY A 118 -1.40 -8.30 16.56
C GLY A 118 -0.33 -9.24 16.00
N LEU A 119 0.16 -8.97 14.78
CA LEU A 119 1.20 -9.75 14.12
C LEU A 119 2.62 -9.36 14.58
N LEU A 120 2.78 -8.29 15.37
CA LEU A 120 4.08 -7.81 15.87
C LEU A 120 4.71 -8.68 16.94
N ARG A 121 3.98 -9.65 17.51
CA ARG A 121 4.45 -10.42 18.67
C ARG A 121 5.61 -11.37 18.34
N ASP A 122 5.70 -11.84 17.10
CA ASP A 122 6.71 -12.81 16.65
C ASP A 122 7.39 -12.31 15.35
N PRO A 123 8.16 -11.19 15.39
CA PRO A 123 8.77 -10.62 14.19
C PRO A 123 9.90 -11.49 13.68
N VAL A 124 10.07 -11.56 12.36
CA VAL A 124 11.11 -12.36 11.73
C VAL A 124 12.45 -11.61 11.74
N GLY A 125 12.42 -10.32 11.43
CA GLY A 125 13.53 -9.37 11.31
C GLY A 125 13.87 -8.61 12.58
N GLY A 126 13.38 -9.08 13.73
CA GLY A 126 13.64 -8.48 15.03
C GLY A 126 13.11 -7.05 15.18
N LYS A 127 13.80 -6.25 16.00
CA LYS A 127 13.32 -4.93 16.46
C LYS A 127 13.15 -3.91 15.34
N LEU A 128 13.98 -3.97 14.30
CA LEU A 128 13.88 -3.02 13.17
C LEU A 128 12.60 -3.24 12.38
N GLU A 129 12.22 -4.51 12.12
CA GLU A 129 10.93 -4.83 11.49
C GLU A 129 9.78 -4.25 12.30
N VAL A 130 9.76 -4.49 13.62
CA VAL A 130 8.71 -3.98 14.51
C VAL A 130 8.62 -2.45 14.47
N ALA A 131 9.77 -1.76 14.55
CA ALA A 131 9.81 -0.30 14.49
C ALA A 131 9.28 0.25 13.16
N CYS A 132 9.65 -0.36 12.04
CA CYS A 132 9.13 0.03 10.73
C CYS A 132 7.63 -0.21 10.61
N ILE A 133 7.13 -1.37 11.03
CA ILE A 133 5.70 -1.68 10.98
C ILE A 133 4.92 -0.68 11.84
N LEU A 134 5.34 -0.43 13.09
CA LEU A 134 4.67 0.53 13.96
C LEU A 134 4.64 1.95 13.38
N LEU A 135 5.76 2.43 12.83
CA LEU A 135 5.84 3.75 12.23
C LEU A 135 4.90 3.89 11.03
N PHE A 136 5.00 2.97 10.07
CA PHE A 136 4.22 3.06 8.85
C PHE A 136 2.74 2.74 9.08
N ASP A 137 2.41 1.84 9.99
CA ASP A 137 1.01 1.57 10.38
C ASP A 137 0.38 2.77 11.09
N ALA A 138 1.13 3.47 11.95
CA ALA A 138 0.67 4.73 12.55
C ALA A 138 0.41 5.80 11.48
N ILE A 139 1.31 5.97 10.51
CA ILE A 139 1.11 6.88 9.37
C ILE A 139 -0.13 6.47 8.56
N PHE A 140 -0.31 5.17 8.32
CA PHE A 140 -1.43 4.63 7.56
C PHE A 140 -2.76 4.90 8.25
N LEU A 141 -2.92 4.53 9.52
CA LEU A 141 -4.13 4.74 10.31
C LEU A 141 -4.43 6.24 10.49
N PHE A 142 -3.41 7.05 10.74
CA PHE A 142 -3.55 8.50 10.82
C PHE A 142 -4.04 9.10 9.49
N ALA A 143 -3.46 8.66 8.37
CA ALA A 143 -3.88 9.11 7.04
C ALA A 143 -5.32 8.71 6.73
N LEU A 144 -5.75 7.50 7.10
CA LEU A 144 -7.15 7.06 6.98
C LEU A 144 -8.09 7.94 7.81
N ALA A 145 -7.74 8.22 9.06
CA ALA A 145 -8.55 9.08 9.93
C ALA A 145 -8.70 10.49 9.33
N LYS A 146 -7.60 11.10 8.88
CA LYS A 146 -7.62 12.41 8.20
C LYS A 146 -8.43 12.37 6.91
N ALA A 147 -8.25 11.33 6.09
CA ALA A 147 -9.03 11.15 4.87
C ALA A 147 -10.54 11.08 5.16
N PHE A 148 -10.92 10.36 6.21
CA PHE A 148 -12.31 10.23 6.63
C PHE A 148 -12.89 11.57 7.10
N VAL A 149 -12.18 12.31 7.96
CA VAL A 149 -12.62 13.63 8.43
C VAL A 149 -12.86 14.58 7.24
N HIS A 150 -11.91 14.67 6.32
CA HIS A 150 -12.03 15.57 5.16
C HIS A 150 -13.19 15.20 4.24
N ILE A 151 -13.42 13.91 3.95
CA ILE A 151 -14.58 13.53 3.10
C ILE A 151 -15.91 13.79 3.80
N ARG A 152 -15.97 13.70 5.13
CA ARG A 152 -17.17 14.04 5.90
C ARG A 152 -17.49 15.54 5.85
N HIS A 153 -16.48 16.39 5.76
CA HIS A 153 -16.63 17.83 5.56
C HIS A 153 -16.84 18.24 4.08
N GLY A 154 -16.77 17.30 3.14
CA GLY A 154 -16.88 17.59 1.70
C GLY A 154 -15.57 18.03 1.04
N ASP A 155 -14.46 18.03 1.78
CA ASP A 155 -13.13 18.43 1.32
C ASP A 155 -12.47 17.36 0.44
N THR A 156 -12.86 17.29 -0.83
CA THR A 156 -12.41 16.24 -1.75
C THR A 156 -10.91 16.27 -2.08
N LEU A 157 -10.29 17.47 -2.13
CA LEU A 157 -8.87 17.62 -2.42
C LEU A 157 -7.99 17.12 -1.26
N PRO A 158 -8.14 17.63 -0.01
CA PRO A 158 -7.45 17.05 1.14
C PRO A 158 -7.72 15.56 1.33
N HIS A 159 -8.98 15.12 1.18
CA HIS A 159 -9.32 13.69 1.25
C HIS A 159 -8.46 12.87 0.27
N ARG A 160 -8.37 13.29 -1.00
CA ARG A 160 -7.55 12.62 -2.01
C ARG A 160 -6.09 12.51 -1.58
N GLU A 161 -5.51 13.58 -1.05
CA GLU A 161 -4.10 13.56 -0.63
C GLU A 161 -3.86 12.57 0.51
N TRP A 162 -4.74 12.54 1.51
CA TRP A 162 -4.64 11.61 2.62
C TRP A 162 -4.88 10.15 2.20
N ILE A 163 -5.81 9.90 1.27
CA ILE A 163 -5.96 8.56 0.67
C ILE A 163 -4.71 8.15 -0.10
N ILE A 164 -4.06 9.05 -0.84
CA ILE A 164 -2.80 8.72 -1.52
C ILE A 164 -1.73 8.30 -0.50
N ARG A 165 -1.58 9.02 0.61
CA ARG A 165 -0.64 8.66 1.68
C ARG A 165 -0.92 7.26 2.24
N ALA A 166 -2.18 6.98 2.59
CA ALA A 166 -2.57 5.67 3.09
C ALA A 166 -2.29 4.55 2.08
N MET A 167 -2.69 4.73 0.82
CA MET A 167 -2.51 3.72 -0.23
C MET A 167 -1.04 3.54 -0.63
N SER A 168 -0.22 4.59 -0.52
CA SER A 168 1.23 4.49 -0.68
C SER A 168 1.86 3.61 0.39
N VAL A 169 1.44 3.72 1.66
CA VAL A 169 1.88 2.79 2.70
C VAL A 169 1.40 1.36 2.40
N ALA A 170 0.12 1.17 2.04
CA ALA A 170 -0.41 -0.15 1.71
C ALA A 170 0.36 -0.84 0.56
N LEU A 171 0.70 -0.08 -0.50
CA LEU A 171 1.53 -0.57 -1.60
C LEU A 171 2.99 -0.82 -1.20
N GLY A 172 3.46 -0.23 -0.10
CA GLY A 172 4.79 -0.49 0.46
C GLY A 172 4.99 -1.98 0.75
N VAL A 173 3.99 -2.66 1.29
CA VAL A 173 4.04 -4.12 1.53
C VAL A 173 4.29 -4.91 0.24
N ALA A 174 3.72 -4.47 -0.89
CA ALA A 174 3.96 -5.09 -2.18
C ALA A 174 5.40 -4.84 -2.67
N THR A 175 5.94 -3.63 -2.44
CA THR A 175 7.32 -3.25 -2.77
C THR A 175 8.35 -3.99 -1.92
N VAL A 176 8.03 -4.30 -0.66
CA VAL A 176 8.88 -5.14 0.19
C VAL A 176 9.11 -6.52 -0.45
N ARG A 177 8.16 -7.07 -1.21
CA ARG A 177 8.26 -8.43 -1.78
C ARG A 177 9.44 -8.65 -2.74
N PRO A 178 9.63 -7.85 -3.81
CA PRO A 178 10.79 -8.01 -4.69
C PRO A 178 12.11 -7.69 -3.97
N ILE A 179 12.13 -6.72 -3.05
CA ILE A 179 13.32 -6.41 -2.24
C ILE A 179 13.72 -7.62 -1.40
N MET A 180 12.74 -8.26 -0.75
CA MET A 180 12.94 -9.49 0.00
C MET A 180 13.40 -10.64 -0.88
N GLY A 181 12.79 -10.82 -2.07
CA GLY A 181 13.22 -11.83 -3.04
C GLY A 181 14.68 -11.66 -3.45
N LEU A 182 15.13 -10.41 -3.63
CA LEU A 182 16.52 -10.10 -3.91
C LEU A 182 17.44 -10.49 -2.74
N PHE A 183 17.09 -10.13 -1.49
CA PHE A 183 17.87 -10.52 -0.33
C PHE A 183 17.95 -12.04 -0.14
N PHE A 184 16.86 -12.76 -0.37
CA PHE A 184 16.89 -14.23 -0.34
C PHE A 184 17.82 -14.79 -1.42
N ALA A 185 17.75 -14.26 -2.65
CA ALA A 185 18.58 -14.71 -3.77
C ALA A 185 20.07 -14.44 -3.54
N THR A 186 20.43 -13.34 -2.88
CA THR A 186 21.83 -12.96 -2.60
C THR A 186 22.32 -13.38 -1.23
N SER A 187 21.49 -14.02 -0.40
CA SER A 187 21.84 -14.41 0.98
C SER A 187 23.08 -15.30 1.05
N ARG A 188 23.28 -16.21 0.09
CA ARG A 188 24.47 -17.07 0.01
C ARG A 188 25.76 -16.31 -0.29
N LEU A 189 25.66 -15.17 -0.98
CA LEU A 189 26.81 -14.34 -1.34
C LEU A 189 27.12 -13.31 -0.25
N THR A 190 26.08 -12.71 0.33
CA THR A 190 26.19 -11.63 1.31
C THR A 190 26.33 -12.13 2.74
N GLY A 191 25.95 -13.38 3.02
CA GLY A 191 25.89 -13.92 4.37
C GLY A 191 24.73 -13.36 5.22
N LEU A 192 23.88 -12.50 4.66
CA LEU A 192 22.78 -11.89 5.39
C LEU A 192 21.67 -12.92 5.68
N THR A 193 21.33 -13.05 6.95
CA THR A 193 20.22 -13.91 7.41
C THR A 193 18.88 -13.18 7.30
N PRO A 194 17.75 -13.91 7.20
CA PRO A 194 16.41 -13.31 7.23
C PRO A 194 16.22 -12.33 8.39
N HIS A 195 16.71 -12.68 9.58
CA HIS A 195 16.62 -11.82 10.75
C HIS A 195 17.28 -10.44 10.54
N GLN A 196 18.34 -10.35 9.73
CA GLN A 196 19.05 -9.10 9.48
C GLN A 196 18.39 -8.25 8.38
N PHE A 197 17.95 -8.87 7.28
CA PHE A 197 17.48 -8.10 6.12
C PHE A 197 15.98 -7.82 6.11
N PHE A 198 15.15 -8.51 6.90
CA PHE A 198 13.70 -8.27 6.95
C PHE A 198 13.37 -6.81 7.30
N GLY A 199 13.94 -6.29 8.40
CA GLY A 199 13.71 -4.90 8.80
C GLY A 199 14.19 -3.89 7.75
N ILE A 200 15.33 -4.16 7.10
CA ILE A 200 15.88 -3.31 6.02
C ILE A 200 14.92 -3.29 4.83
N ALA A 201 14.40 -4.44 4.43
CA ALA A 201 13.47 -4.52 3.31
C ALA A 201 12.17 -3.79 3.59
N PHE A 202 11.64 -3.90 4.82
CA PHE A 202 10.48 -3.12 5.28
C PHE A 202 10.75 -1.62 5.19
N LEU A 203 11.88 -1.17 5.74
CA LEU A 203 12.28 0.23 5.70
C LEU A 203 12.36 0.77 4.27
N LEU A 204 13.06 0.06 3.38
CA LEU A 204 13.21 0.46 1.98
C LEU A 204 11.88 0.45 1.24
N GLY A 205 11.10 -0.62 1.37
CA GLY A 205 9.86 -0.82 0.62
C GLY A 205 8.80 0.22 0.97
N PHE A 206 8.56 0.44 2.27
CA PHE A 206 7.59 1.45 2.71
C PHE A 206 8.06 2.88 2.43
N SER A 207 9.34 3.19 2.67
CA SER A 207 9.86 4.54 2.40
C SER A 207 9.77 4.88 0.92
N LEU A 208 10.10 3.93 0.03
CA LEU A 208 10.07 4.15 -1.41
C LEU A 208 8.66 4.51 -1.90
N THR A 209 7.63 3.75 -1.52
CA THR A 209 6.26 4.03 -1.96
C THR A 209 5.66 5.24 -1.27
N TYR A 210 6.01 5.51 -0.01
CA TYR A 210 5.57 6.71 0.70
C TYR A 210 6.14 7.99 0.08
N VAL A 211 7.45 8.02 -0.19
CA VAL A 211 8.10 9.14 -0.90
C VAL A 211 7.53 9.32 -2.30
N ALA A 212 7.30 8.22 -3.04
CA ALA A 212 6.64 8.28 -4.34
C ALA A 212 5.21 8.86 -4.24
N GLY A 213 4.47 8.53 -3.18
CA GLY A 213 3.15 9.09 -2.88
C GLY A 213 3.19 10.59 -2.61
N GLU A 214 4.09 11.03 -1.74
CA GLU A 214 4.29 12.47 -1.45
C GLU A 214 4.70 13.24 -2.70
N TRP A 215 5.62 12.69 -3.48
CA TRP A 215 6.01 13.29 -4.74
C TRP A 215 4.82 13.38 -5.70
N TRP A 216 4.03 12.32 -5.84
CA TRP A 216 2.83 12.34 -6.66
C TRP A 216 1.80 13.38 -6.20
N ILE A 217 1.61 13.56 -4.89
CA ILE A 217 0.76 14.62 -4.34
C ILE A 217 1.27 15.98 -4.78
N ARG A 218 2.55 16.30 -4.51
CA ARG A 218 3.17 17.58 -4.90
C ARG A 218 3.08 17.83 -6.41
N TYR A 219 3.31 16.79 -7.21
CA TYR A 219 3.26 16.85 -8.66
C TYR A 219 1.85 17.06 -9.22
N THR A 220 0.81 16.61 -8.50
CA THR A 220 -0.58 16.68 -8.95
C THR A 220 -1.42 17.70 -8.20
N ARG A 221 -0.81 18.49 -7.31
CA ARG A 221 -1.46 19.63 -6.68
C ARG A 221 -1.83 20.66 -7.75
N PRO A 222 -3.04 21.22 -7.74
CA PRO A 222 -3.35 22.40 -8.52
C PRO A 222 -2.39 23.51 -8.10
N THR A 223 -1.59 24.03 -9.03
CA THR A 223 -0.86 25.28 -8.79
C THR A 223 -1.88 26.40 -8.70
N SER A 224 -2.02 27.01 -7.53
CA SER A 224 -2.64 28.33 -7.43
C SER A 224 -1.81 29.25 -8.32
N GLY A 225 -2.38 29.75 -9.41
CA GLY A 225 -1.74 30.82 -10.17
C GLY A 225 -1.49 31.96 -9.20
N GLY A 226 -0.21 32.29 -8.96
CA GLY A 226 0.14 33.48 -8.20
C GLY A 226 -0.44 34.67 -8.94
N PHE A 227 -1.23 35.48 -8.22
CA PHE A 227 -1.57 36.81 -8.68
C PHE A 227 -0.28 37.62 -8.75
N VAL A 228 0.15 37.95 -9.97
CA VAL A 228 0.99 39.11 -10.26
C VAL A 228 0.23 39.97 -11.24
#